data_AF-A0A2R6FND9-F1
#
_entry.id   AF-A0A2R6FND9-F1
#
_cell.length_a   1.000
_cell.length_b   1.000
_cell.length_c   1.000
_cell.angle_alpha   90.00
_cell.angle_beta   90.00
_cell.angle_gamma   90.00
#
_symmetry.space_group_name_H-M   'P 1'
#
loop_
_entity.id
_entity.type
_entity.pdbx_description
1 polymer ?
#
loop_
_entity_poly.entity_id
_entity_poly.type
_entity_poly.pdbx_seq_one_letter_code
_entity_poly.pdbx_strand_id
1 'polypeptide(L)'
;MATDESPQEPRPEGVETVAAEDIDAADILGSAVERREDPSLLTGDAEYTDDIQLPEMAHVAILRSQYAHARIDGIDTEAAEDMDGVVDVYTADDLDVSGNVPTAWDLDTLREVDHPLLAEGRVRYQGDAIAVVVAEERYQAHDALDAIDVDYERLDAVTDPTEALDEDAPVLHEEEGENTAFEWEIGDAEATDEAFAEADTVVDLEVTNQLLIPNAMEPRAAVADYDPGDDELTVHMTSQNPHVHRLLMSGVLDHPEHKLRIRAPEVGGGFGSKIHHYPDEALAAWTAKRLERPVKWQATRAASASTRRPTSARTSRRSPRRFRPTCTGRSCPDSTKYRRSTAR
;
A
#
# COMPACT_ATOMS: atom_id res chain seq x y z
N MET A 1 -11.81 -36.56 7.57
CA MET A 1 -12.83 -36.93 6.56
C MET A 1 -13.45 -35.64 6.05
N ALA A 2 -12.90 -35.15 4.94
CA ALA A 2 -13.52 -34.29 3.96
C ALA A 2 -12.56 -34.39 2.76
N THR A 3 -12.71 -35.48 2.01
CA THR A 3 -12.08 -35.66 0.70
C THR A 3 -12.88 -34.78 -0.24
N ASP A 4 -12.32 -33.62 -0.56
CA ASP A 4 -12.86 -32.76 -1.60
C ASP A 4 -12.54 -33.38 -2.96
N GLU A 5 -13.40 -34.32 -3.38
CA GLU A 5 -13.44 -34.87 -4.74
C GLU A 5 -14.27 -33.94 -5.64
N SER A 6 -13.88 -32.66 -5.70
CA SER A 6 -14.36 -31.77 -6.76
C SER A 6 -13.79 -32.24 -8.11
N PRO A 7 -14.60 -32.41 -9.16
CA PRO A 7 -14.11 -32.80 -10.48
C PRO A 7 -13.10 -31.76 -10.98
N GLN A 8 -11.84 -32.16 -11.13
CA GLN A 8 -10.83 -31.31 -11.75
C GLN A 8 -11.17 -31.18 -13.23
N GLU A 9 -11.35 -29.94 -13.70
CA GLU A 9 -11.49 -29.67 -15.13
C GLU A 9 -10.30 -30.24 -15.91
N PRO A 10 -10.51 -30.76 -17.13
CA PRO A 10 -9.45 -31.38 -17.91
C PRO A 10 -8.37 -30.34 -18.21
N ARG A 11 -7.16 -30.61 -17.71
CA ARG A 11 -5.99 -29.73 -17.85
C ARG A 11 -5.50 -29.72 -19.31
N PRO A 12 -4.87 -28.64 -19.78
CA PRO A 12 -4.34 -28.55 -21.13
C PRO A 12 -3.35 -29.69 -21.44
N GLU A 13 -3.38 -30.19 -22.67
CA GLU A 13 -2.53 -31.29 -23.15
C GLU A 13 -1.04 -30.91 -23.03
N GLY A 14 -0.24 -31.73 -22.32
CA GLY A 14 1.23 -31.61 -22.27
C GLY A 14 1.88 -31.57 -20.89
N VAL A 15 1.11 -31.40 -19.80
CA VAL A 15 1.65 -31.40 -18.43
C VAL A 15 1.36 -32.73 -17.74
N GLU A 16 2.35 -33.61 -17.64
CA GLU A 16 2.25 -34.86 -16.88
C GLU A 16 2.35 -34.55 -15.38
N THR A 17 1.22 -34.66 -14.68
CA THR A 17 1.21 -34.54 -13.21
C THR A 17 1.61 -35.88 -12.61
N VAL A 18 2.74 -35.91 -11.91
CA VAL A 18 3.18 -37.09 -11.17
C VAL A 18 2.47 -37.11 -9.80
N ALA A 19 1.99 -38.27 -9.38
CA ALA A 19 1.32 -38.41 -8.08
C ALA A 19 2.33 -38.20 -6.95
N ALA A 20 1.90 -37.55 -5.86
CA ALA A 20 2.79 -37.24 -4.74
C ALA A 20 3.42 -38.49 -4.09
N GLU A 21 2.79 -39.66 -4.22
CA GLU A 21 3.28 -40.95 -3.73
C GLU A 21 4.41 -41.56 -4.58
N ASP A 22 4.57 -41.07 -5.82
CA ASP A 22 5.55 -41.58 -6.79
C ASP A 22 6.83 -40.72 -6.85
N ILE A 23 6.98 -39.72 -5.96
CA ILE A 23 8.14 -38.82 -5.95
C ILE A 23 8.80 -38.79 -4.57
N ASP A 24 10.13 -38.96 -4.52
CA ASP A 24 10.91 -38.68 -3.33
C ASP A 24 11.12 -37.15 -3.20
N ALA A 25 10.82 -36.59 -2.03
CA ALA A 25 11.03 -35.17 -1.76
C ALA A 25 12.49 -34.73 -1.98
N ALA A 26 13.44 -35.65 -1.81
CA ALA A 26 14.86 -35.41 -2.08
C ALA A 26 15.16 -35.15 -3.57
N ASP A 27 14.33 -35.66 -4.49
CA ASP A 27 14.49 -35.49 -5.94
C ASP A 27 13.84 -34.18 -6.45
N ILE A 28 12.88 -33.62 -5.68
CA ILE A 28 12.20 -32.35 -5.99
C ILE A 28 13.01 -31.15 -5.46
N LEU A 29 13.63 -31.29 -4.27
CA LEU A 29 14.27 -30.17 -3.62
C LEU A 29 15.51 -29.69 -4.40
N GLY A 30 15.40 -28.51 -5.01
CA GLY A 30 16.48 -27.90 -5.79
C GLY A 30 16.52 -28.33 -7.26
N SER A 31 15.56 -29.11 -7.73
CA SER A 31 15.39 -29.41 -9.15
C SER A 31 14.50 -28.38 -9.84
N ALA A 32 14.64 -28.25 -11.16
CA ALA A 32 13.83 -27.36 -11.98
C ALA A 32 12.50 -28.05 -12.30
N VAL A 33 11.52 -27.87 -11.42
CA VAL A 33 10.15 -28.37 -11.59
C VAL A 33 9.28 -27.25 -12.17
N GLU A 34 8.49 -27.58 -13.19
CA GLU A 34 7.52 -26.64 -13.79
C GLU A 34 6.41 -26.33 -12.80
N ARG A 35 5.95 -25.08 -12.77
CA ARG A 35 4.98 -24.67 -11.76
C ARG A 35 3.59 -25.12 -12.16
N ARG A 36 2.78 -25.47 -11.16
CA ARG A 36 1.38 -25.84 -11.37
C ARG A 36 0.55 -24.68 -11.93
N GLU A 37 0.92 -23.45 -11.59
CA GLU A 37 0.18 -22.25 -11.99
C GLU A 37 0.52 -21.77 -13.42
N ASP A 38 1.64 -22.23 -14.00
CA ASP A 38 2.11 -21.73 -15.30
C ASP A 38 1.10 -21.91 -16.46
N PRO A 39 0.37 -23.04 -16.60
CA PRO A 39 -0.51 -23.24 -17.75
C PRO A 39 -1.55 -22.15 -17.92
N SER A 40 -2.30 -21.79 -16.86
CA SER A 40 -3.33 -20.73 -16.95
C SER A 40 -2.73 -19.35 -17.20
N LEU A 41 -1.55 -19.07 -16.62
CA LEU A 41 -0.83 -17.80 -16.84
C LEU A 41 -0.32 -17.67 -18.29
N LEU A 42 0.11 -18.78 -18.89
CA LEU A 42 0.67 -18.81 -20.25
C LEU A 42 -0.40 -18.81 -21.34
N THR A 43 -1.58 -19.39 -21.08
CA THR A 43 -2.70 -19.41 -22.03
C THR A 43 -3.60 -18.18 -21.94
N GLY A 44 -3.48 -17.39 -20.87
CA GLY A 44 -4.34 -16.24 -20.61
C GLY A 44 -5.66 -16.62 -19.94
N ASP A 45 -5.77 -17.83 -19.39
CA ASP A 45 -6.95 -18.31 -18.66
C ASP A 45 -6.90 -17.93 -17.16
N ALA A 46 -5.79 -17.37 -16.70
CA ALA A 46 -5.65 -16.80 -15.37
C ALA A 46 -6.50 -15.53 -15.20
N GLU A 47 -7.27 -15.47 -14.11
CA GLU A 47 -8.08 -14.29 -13.75
C GLU A 47 -7.30 -13.39 -12.78
N TYR A 48 -7.03 -12.16 -13.22
CA TYR A 48 -6.51 -11.07 -12.39
C TYR A 48 -7.65 -10.24 -11.82
N THR A 49 -7.34 -9.35 -10.88
CA THR A 49 -8.39 -8.55 -10.21
C THR A 49 -9.19 -7.69 -11.19
N ASP A 50 -8.53 -7.12 -12.21
CA ASP A 50 -9.19 -6.26 -13.20
C ASP A 50 -10.05 -7.04 -14.21
N ASP A 51 -9.85 -8.36 -14.34
CA ASP A 51 -10.63 -9.23 -15.24
C ASP A 51 -12.03 -9.53 -14.68
N ILE A 52 -12.21 -9.44 -13.36
CA ILE A 52 -13.47 -9.76 -12.66
C ILE A 52 -14.58 -8.81 -13.11
N GLN A 53 -15.69 -9.34 -13.61
CA GLN A 53 -16.87 -8.57 -13.98
C GLN A 53 -18.07 -9.08 -13.20
N LEU A 54 -18.72 -8.18 -12.45
CA LEU A 54 -19.95 -8.49 -11.71
C LEU A 54 -21.14 -7.80 -12.39
N PRO A 55 -22.36 -8.36 -12.30
CA PRO A 55 -23.56 -7.70 -12.80
C PRO A 55 -23.74 -6.34 -12.14
N GLU A 56 -24.18 -5.35 -12.92
CA GLU A 56 -24.46 -4.01 -12.41
C GLU A 56 -23.25 -3.44 -11.65
N MET A 57 -22.03 -3.65 -12.12
CA MET A 57 -20.85 -3.08 -11.46
C MET A 57 -20.71 -1.60 -11.84
N ALA A 58 -20.39 -0.74 -10.87
CA ALA A 58 -20.00 0.65 -11.11
C ALA A 58 -18.47 0.81 -11.06
N HIS A 59 -17.96 1.92 -11.55
CA HIS A 59 -16.54 2.22 -11.64
C HIS A 59 -16.16 3.42 -10.77
N VAL A 60 -15.09 3.24 -10.00
CA VAL A 60 -14.59 4.24 -9.06
C VAL A 60 -13.32 4.89 -9.61
N ALA A 61 -13.30 6.22 -9.60
CA ALA A 61 -12.11 7.03 -9.84
C ALA A 61 -11.85 7.93 -8.62
N ILE A 62 -10.59 8.25 -8.35
CA ILE A 62 -10.19 9.01 -7.15
C ILE A 62 -9.45 10.26 -7.61
N LEU A 63 -9.98 11.43 -7.23
CA LEU A 63 -9.32 12.72 -7.42
C LEU A 63 -8.17 12.82 -6.43
N ARG A 64 -7.01 13.27 -6.91
CA ARG A 64 -5.80 13.36 -6.11
C ARG A 64 -5.18 14.74 -6.17
N SER A 65 -4.55 15.12 -5.07
CA SER A 65 -3.78 16.36 -4.98
C SER A 65 -2.67 16.41 -6.01
N GLN A 66 -2.62 17.52 -6.75
CA GLN A 66 -1.48 17.90 -7.56
C GLN A 66 -0.36 18.58 -6.75
N TYR A 67 -0.64 18.97 -5.50
CA TYR A 67 0.28 19.69 -4.62
C TYR A 67 0.84 18.80 -3.50
N ALA A 68 2.10 19.04 -3.15
CA ALA A 68 2.78 18.33 -2.06
C ALA A 68 2.31 18.77 -0.66
N HIS A 69 1.88 20.02 -0.51
CA HIS A 69 1.34 20.53 0.75
C HIS A 69 0.42 21.72 0.46
N ALA A 70 -0.83 21.64 0.91
CA ALA A 70 -1.80 22.73 0.80
C ALA A 70 -2.95 22.52 1.80
N ARG A 71 -3.60 23.61 2.22
CA ARG A 71 -4.94 23.54 2.82
C ARG A 71 -5.98 23.42 1.72
N ILE A 72 -7.06 22.71 2.02
CA ILE A 72 -8.25 22.64 1.18
C ILE A 72 -9.25 23.63 1.77
N ASP A 73 -9.55 24.69 1.03
CA ASP A 73 -10.51 25.72 1.45
C ASP A 73 -11.95 25.37 1.03
N GLY A 74 -12.08 24.53 -0.01
CA GLY A 74 -13.36 24.05 -0.53
C GLY A 74 -13.18 23.02 -1.64
N ILE A 75 -14.21 22.19 -1.83
CA ILE A 75 -14.33 21.22 -2.93
C ILE A 75 -15.72 21.43 -3.53
N ASP A 76 -15.80 21.73 -4.82
CA ASP A 76 -17.05 21.85 -5.58
C ASP A 76 -17.20 20.63 -6.50
N THR A 77 -18.24 19.84 -6.24
CA THR A 77 -18.56 18.59 -6.96
C THR A 77 -19.78 18.74 -7.88
N GLU A 78 -20.49 19.89 -7.86
CA GLU A 78 -21.80 20.04 -8.52
C GLU A 78 -21.71 19.72 -10.02
N ALA A 79 -20.67 20.21 -10.70
CA ALA A 79 -20.50 19.98 -12.12
C ALA A 79 -20.19 18.51 -12.47
N ALA A 80 -19.51 17.78 -11.59
CA ALA A 80 -19.20 16.36 -11.77
C ALA A 80 -20.44 15.49 -11.52
N GLU A 81 -21.23 15.81 -10.49
CA GLU A 81 -22.49 15.11 -10.16
C GLU A 81 -23.52 15.20 -11.29
N ASP A 82 -23.55 16.32 -12.02
CA ASP A 82 -24.47 16.55 -13.14
C ASP A 82 -24.05 15.83 -14.45
N MET A 83 -22.89 15.15 -14.49
CA MET A 83 -22.40 14.49 -15.71
C MET A 83 -23.13 13.18 -16.03
N ASP A 84 -23.38 12.94 -17.32
CA ASP A 84 -24.02 11.72 -17.79
C ASP A 84 -23.27 10.45 -17.35
N GLY A 85 -23.96 9.58 -16.62
CA GLY A 85 -23.45 8.30 -16.14
C GLY A 85 -22.68 8.37 -14.83
N VAL A 86 -22.49 9.55 -14.23
CA VAL A 86 -22.06 9.66 -12.84
C VAL A 86 -23.19 9.19 -11.93
N VAL A 87 -22.84 8.31 -10.99
CA VAL A 87 -23.75 7.72 -10.01
C VAL A 87 -23.73 8.52 -8.73
N ASP A 88 -22.53 8.87 -8.26
CA ASP A 88 -22.33 9.65 -7.03
C ASP A 88 -20.91 10.24 -6.97
N VAL A 89 -20.73 11.28 -6.17
CA VAL A 89 -19.43 11.90 -5.88
C VAL A 89 -19.32 12.06 -4.35
N TYR A 90 -18.18 11.66 -3.79
CA TYR A 90 -17.96 11.68 -2.35
C TYR A 90 -16.69 12.44 -1.99
N THR A 91 -16.76 13.18 -0.90
CA THR A 91 -15.64 13.88 -0.26
C THR A 91 -15.40 13.32 1.14
N ALA A 92 -14.45 13.88 1.89
CA ALA A 92 -14.20 13.47 3.27
C ALA A 92 -15.44 13.64 4.18
N ASP A 93 -16.30 14.63 3.89
CA ASP A 93 -17.51 14.92 4.69
C ASP A 93 -18.60 13.83 4.57
N ASP A 94 -18.53 13.01 3.52
CA ASP A 94 -19.49 11.92 3.27
C ASP A 94 -19.14 10.62 3.97
N LEU A 95 -17.91 10.49 4.49
CA LEU A 95 -17.41 9.28 5.13
C LEU A 95 -18.03 9.11 6.52
N ASP A 96 -18.72 8.00 6.72
CA ASP A 96 -19.41 7.63 7.95
C ASP A 96 -18.71 6.52 8.76
N VAL A 97 -17.40 6.38 8.55
CA VAL A 97 -16.53 5.34 9.13
C VAL A 97 -15.31 5.95 9.80
N SER A 98 -14.60 5.17 10.62
CA SER A 98 -13.34 5.58 11.26
C SER A 98 -12.34 6.15 10.25
N GLY A 99 -12.31 5.58 9.04
CA GLY A 99 -11.69 6.16 7.86
C GLY A 99 -10.17 6.34 7.95
N ASN A 100 -9.53 5.81 8.99
CA ASN A 100 -8.11 6.03 9.24
C ASN A 100 -7.32 4.73 9.03
N VAL A 101 -6.40 4.75 8.06
CA VAL A 101 -5.57 3.59 7.73
C VAL A 101 -4.45 3.44 8.77
N PRO A 102 -4.48 2.39 9.61
CA PRO A 102 -3.53 2.28 10.71
C PRO A 102 -2.11 1.99 10.21
N THR A 103 -1.12 2.55 10.91
CA THR A 103 0.27 2.11 10.76
C THR A 103 0.45 0.83 11.57
N ALA A 104 0.38 -0.33 10.90
CA ALA A 104 0.49 -1.65 11.52
C ALA A 104 1.95 -2.00 11.91
N TRP A 105 2.59 -1.15 12.72
CA TRP A 105 3.89 -1.36 13.32
C TRP A 105 3.87 -0.83 14.75
N ASP A 106 4.10 -1.71 15.72
CA ASP A 106 4.21 -1.37 17.14
C ASP A 106 5.66 -1.02 17.51
N LEU A 107 5.94 0.27 17.78
CA LEU A 107 7.19 0.76 18.35
C LEU A 107 6.87 1.75 19.46
N ASP A 108 7.53 1.62 20.61
CA ASP A 108 7.31 2.49 21.78
C ASP A 108 7.49 3.99 21.48
N THR A 109 8.29 4.33 20.45
CA THR A 109 8.61 5.71 20.06
C THR A 109 7.83 6.18 18.83
N LEU A 110 6.95 5.35 18.26
CA LEU A 110 6.18 5.73 17.09
C LEU A 110 5.12 6.76 17.46
N ARG A 111 5.17 7.90 16.77
CA ARG A 111 4.09 8.88 16.74
C ARG A 111 3.07 8.41 15.70
N GLU A 112 1.95 7.89 16.18
CA GLU A 112 0.83 7.52 15.33
C GLU A 112 0.09 8.77 14.89
N VAL A 113 0.09 9.02 13.58
CA VAL A 113 -0.63 10.12 12.96
C VAL A 113 -1.74 9.59 12.06
N ASP A 114 -2.76 10.39 11.86
CA ASP A 114 -3.90 10.00 11.03
C ASP A 114 -3.52 9.91 9.54
N HIS A 115 -4.06 8.87 8.90
CA HIS A 115 -3.98 8.56 7.48
C HIS A 115 -5.40 8.38 6.95
N PRO A 116 -6.15 9.47 6.77
CA PRO A 116 -7.55 9.39 6.40
C PRO A 116 -7.73 8.82 4.99
N LEU A 117 -8.91 8.27 4.71
CA LEU A 117 -9.25 7.74 3.38
C LEU A 117 -9.24 8.84 2.32
N LEU A 118 -9.78 10.01 2.67
CA LEU A 118 -9.78 11.24 1.89
C LEU A 118 -9.23 12.37 2.74
N ALA A 119 -8.47 13.27 2.13
CA ALA A 119 -7.84 14.39 2.80
C ALA A 119 -8.90 15.37 3.31
N GLU A 120 -8.92 15.56 4.64
CA GLU A 120 -9.76 16.55 5.31
C GLU A 120 -8.92 17.78 5.68
N GLY A 121 -9.36 18.96 5.21
CA GLY A 121 -8.77 20.27 5.49
C GLY A 121 -7.36 20.52 4.93
N ARG A 122 -6.56 19.49 4.65
CA ARG A 122 -5.20 19.61 4.11
C ARG A 122 -4.72 18.37 3.36
N VAL A 123 -3.98 18.59 2.29
CA VAL A 123 -3.22 17.57 1.55
C VAL A 123 -1.77 17.60 1.99
N ARG A 124 -1.18 16.42 2.21
CA ARG A 124 0.17 16.28 2.81
C ARG A 124 1.23 15.73 1.88
N TYR A 125 0.84 15.32 0.67
CA TYR A 125 1.74 14.89 -0.39
C TYR A 125 1.05 14.95 -1.76
N GLN A 126 1.83 14.94 -2.84
CA GLN A 126 1.27 14.83 -4.18
C GLN A 126 0.71 13.43 -4.39
N GLY A 127 -0.57 13.31 -4.73
CA GLY A 127 -1.27 12.03 -4.80
C GLY A 127 -2.19 11.73 -3.61
N ASP A 128 -2.24 12.62 -2.62
CA ASP A 128 -3.20 12.54 -1.51
C ASP A 128 -4.64 12.53 -2.06
N ALA A 129 -5.48 11.61 -1.59
CA ALA A 129 -6.82 11.43 -2.16
C ALA A 129 -7.76 12.50 -1.62
N ILE A 130 -8.64 13.06 -2.46
CA ILE A 130 -9.46 14.24 -2.10
C ILE A 130 -10.94 13.94 -2.25
N ALA A 131 -11.31 13.35 -3.37
CA ALA A 131 -12.68 12.99 -3.67
C ALA A 131 -12.73 11.66 -4.44
N VAL A 132 -13.89 11.02 -4.41
CA VAL A 132 -14.22 9.81 -5.16
C VAL A 132 -15.35 10.12 -6.12
N VAL A 133 -15.20 9.71 -7.37
CA VAL A 133 -16.30 9.69 -8.34
C VAL A 133 -16.67 8.26 -8.64
N VAL A 134 -17.97 7.97 -8.65
CA VAL A 134 -18.53 6.70 -9.07
C VAL A 134 -19.34 6.90 -10.34
N ALA A 135 -19.13 6.07 -11.36
CA ALA A 135 -19.87 6.15 -12.61
C ALA A 135 -20.22 4.76 -13.17
N GLU A 136 -21.15 4.72 -14.13
CA GLU A 136 -21.56 3.50 -14.84
C GLU A 136 -20.43 2.90 -15.68
N GLU A 137 -19.55 3.75 -16.24
CA GLU A 137 -18.40 3.33 -17.03
C GLU A 137 -17.11 3.92 -16.49
N ARG A 138 -16.02 3.17 -16.66
CA ARG A 138 -14.69 3.58 -16.19
C ARG A 138 -14.26 4.96 -16.70
N TYR A 139 -14.47 5.23 -18.00
CA TYR A 139 -14.02 6.48 -18.60
C TYR A 139 -14.86 7.67 -18.10
N GLN A 140 -16.15 7.48 -17.84
CA GLN A 140 -17.02 8.51 -17.26
C GLN A 140 -16.54 8.90 -15.87
N ALA A 141 -16.17 7.92 -15.03
CA ALA A 141 -15.64 8.20 -13.70
C ALA A 141 -14.36 9.04 -13.76
N HIS A 142 -13.48 8.77 -14.72
CA HIS A 142 -12.25 9.54 -14.91
C HIS A 142 -12.50 10.93 -15.49
N ASP A 143 -13.35 11.05 -16.50
CA ASP A 143 -13.68 12.34 -17.13
C ASP A 143 -14.34 13.30 -16.12
N ALA A 144 -15.17 12.76 -15.21
CA ALA A 144 -15.83 13.54 -14.16
C ALA A 144 -14.87 14.04 -13.07
N LEU A 145 -13.68 13.45 -12.90
CA LEU A 145 -12.67 14.01 -11.99
C LEU A 145 -12.22 15.42 -12.43
N ASP A 146 -12.18 15.68 -13.73
CA ASP A 146 -11.75 16.97 -14.29
C ASP A 146 -12.82 18.08 -14.10
N ALA A 147 -14.04 17.71 -13.70
CA ALA A 147 -15.14 18.63 -13.39
C ALA A 147 -15.24 19.00 -11.91
N ILE A 148 -14.38 18.42 -11.04
CA ILE A 148 -14.31 18.78 -9.63
C ILE A 148 -13.32 19.93 -9.46
N ASP A 149 -13.81 21.06 -8.94
CA ASP A 149 -12.98 22.22 -8.61
C ASP A 149 -12.54 22.16 -7.14
N VAL A 150 -11.24 22.28 -6.88
CA VAL A 150 -10.68 22.27 -5.51
C VAL A 150 -9.93 23.57 -5.25
N ASP A 151 -10.36 24.30 -4.24
CA ASP A 151 -9.72 25.52 -3.78
C ASP A 151 -8.59 25.20 -2.79
N TYR A 152 -7.37 25.67 -3.12
CA TYR A 152 -6.18 25.42 -2.32
C TYR A 152 -5.49 26.69 -1.84
N GLU A 153 -5.11 26.70 -0.56
CA GLU A 153 -4.04 27.55 -0.04
C GLU A 153 -2.73 26.74 -0.03
N ARG A 154 -1.81 27.04 -0.96
CA ARG A 154 -0.53 26.32 -1.04
C ARG A 154 0.36 26.61 0.17
N LEU A 155 0.94 25.56 0.73
CA LEU A 155 1.87 25.63 1.85
C LEU A 155 3.27 25.19 1.41
N ASP A 156 4.29 25.56 2.21
CA ASP A 156 5.66 25.12 1.98
C ASP A 156 5.77 23.61 2.22
N ALA A 157 6.41 22.91 1.27
CA ALA A 157 6.63 21.47 1.34
C ALA A 157 8.12 21.17 1.49
N VAL A 158 8.46 20.22 2.37
CA VAL A 158 9.84 19.74 2.56
C VAL A 158 9.93 18.32 2.03
N THR A 159 10.78 18.09 1.03
CA THR A 159 10.92 16.79 0.36
C THR A 159 12.20 16.05 0.75
N ASP A 160 13.15 16.71 1.42
CA ASP A 160 14.33 16.05 1.96
C ASP A 160 14.08 15.63 3.42
N PRO A 161 14.27 14.35 3.76
CA PRO A 161 14.00 13.86 5.11
C PRO A 161 14.96 14.42 6.18
N THR A 162 16.13 14.92 5.78
CA THR A 162 17.10 15.58 6.67
C THR A 162 16.62 17.00 6.98
N GLU A 163 16.27 17.77 5.94
CA GLU A 163 15.73 19.13 6.09
C GLU A 163 14.42 19.12 6.88
N ALA A 164 13.61 18.07 6.75
CA ALA A 164 12.37 17.92 7.50
C ALA A 164 12.59 17.83 9.03
N LEU A 165 13.81 17.48 9.47
CA LEU A 165 14.18 17.39 10.89
C LEU A 165 14.82 18.68 11.44
N ASP A 166 15.00 19.70 10.60
CA ASP A 166 15.53 20.99 11.05
C ASP A 166 14.52 21.70 11.95
N GLU A 167 15.01 22.50 12.91
CA GLU A 167 14.16 23.19 13.90
C GLU A 167 13.19 24.19 13.26
N ASP A 168 13.56 24.76 12.11
CA ASP A 168 12.76 25.74 11.37
C ASP A 168 11.87 25.09 10.28
N ALA A 169 11.88 23.77 10.14
CA ALA A 169 11.07 23.07 9.14
C ALA A 169 9.57 23.17 9.46
N PRO A 170 8.70 23.38 8.46
CA PRO A 170 7.25 23.32 8.69
C PRO A 170 6.86 21.94 9.24
N VAL A 171 6.09 21.94 10.32
CA VAL A 171 5.60 20.71 10.95
C VAL A 171 4.41 20.19 10.14
N LEU A 172 4.56 19.00 9.55
CA LEU A 172 3.53 18.40 8.70
C LEU A 172 2.29 17.98 9.50
N HIS A 173 2.50 17.53 10.74
CA HIS A 173 1.47 17.09 11.68
C HIS A 173 1.51 18.00 12.91
N GLU A 174 0.79 19.13 12.86
CA GLU A 174 0.82 20.16 13.91
C GLU A 174 0.49 19.60 15.30
N GLU A 175 -0.36 18.58 15.34
CA GLU A 175 -0.74 17.82 16.53
C GLU A 175 0.46 17.15 17.25
N GLU A 176 1.49 16.77 16.51
CA GLU A 176 2.70 16.11 17.04
C GLU A 176 3.79 17.10 17.48
N GLY A 177 3.76 18.33 16.95
CA GLY A 177 4.71 19.40 17.25
C GLY A 177 6.10 19.24 16.63
N GLU A 178 6.44 18.09 16.03
CA GLU A 178 7.69 17.86 15.31
C GLU A 178 7.52 16.83 14.17
N ASN A 179 8.50 16.77 13.27
CA ASN A 179 8.48 15.87 12.11
C ASN A 179 9.18 14.51 12.35
N THR A 180 9.66 14.23 13.56
CA THR A 180 10.29 12.93 13.87
C THR A 180 9.21 11.86 14.06
N ALA A 181 9.07 10.90 13.15
CA ALA A 181 8.03 9.86 13.25
C ALA A 181 8.34 8.84 14.35
N PHE A 182 9.59 8.40 14.44
CA PHE A 182 10.09 7.52 15.48
C PHE A 182 11.61 7.58 15.56
N GLU A 183 12.13 7.17 16.72
CA GLU A 183 13.56 6.93 16.96
C GLU A 183 13.74 5.53 17.51
N TRP A 184 14.61 4.75 16.89
CA TRP A 184 14.94 3.43 17.40
C TRP A 184 16.43 3.13 17.25
N GLU A 185 16.97 2.42 18.23
CA GLU A 185 18.35 1.98 18.31
C GLU A 185 18.42 0.46 18.45
N ILE A 186 19.40 -0.14 17.78
CA ILE A 186 19.75 -1.55 17.92
C ILE A 186 21.26 -1.65 18.11
N GLY A 187 21.71 -2.52 19.02
CA GLY A 187 23.14 -2.76 19.29
C GLY A 187 23.50 -2.70 20.77
N ASP A 188 24.81 -2.71 21.03
CA ASP A 188 25.41 -2.54 22.35
C ASP A 188 26.32 -1.31 22.29
N ALA A 189 25.86 -0.19 22.85
CA ALA A 189 26.55 1.08 22.75
C ALA A 189 27.95 1.07 23.40
N GLU A 190 28.12 0.38 24.53
CA GLU A 190 29.40 0.31 25.23
C GLU A 190 30.41 -0.49 24.42
N ALA A 191 30.00 -1.66 23.92
CA ALA A 191 30.85 -2.47 23.04
C ALA A 191 31.18 -1.76 21.72
N THR A 192 30.25 -0.94 21.19
CA THR A 192 30.49 -0.08 20.02
C THR A 192 31.57 0.96 20.31
N ASP A 193 31.42 1.71 21.40
CA ASP A 193 32.36 2.77 21.77
C ASP A 193 33.77 2.22 22.04
N GLU A 194 33.87 1.09 22.74
CA GLU A 194 35.13 0.39 22.96
C GLU A 194 35.78 -0.01 21.63
N ALA A 195 35.01 -0.60 20.70
CA ALA A 195 35.51 -1.01 19.39
C ALA A 195 36.03 0.17 18.56
N PHE A 196 35.39 1.34 18.63
CA PHE A 196 35.86 2.55 17.95
C PHE A 196 37.11 3.15 18.60
N ALA A 197 37.19 3.19 19.93
CA ALA A 197 38.37 3.67 20.65
C ALA A 197 39.61 2.80 20.38
N GLU A 198 39.39 1.52 20.14
CA GLU A 198 40.42 0.50 19.90
C GLU A 198 40.80 0.30 18.41
N ALA A 199 40.14 1.00 17.49
CA ALA A 199 40.32 0.80 16.06
C ALA A 199 41.63 1.42 15.52
N ASP A 200 42.34 0.68 14.64
CA ASP A 200 43.50 1.23 13.93
C ASP A 200 43.09 2.27 12.89
N THR A 201 41.88 2.13 12.34
CA THR A 201 41.32 3.02 11.32
C THR A 201 39.80 3.06 11.44
N VAL A 202 39.25 4.27 11.36
CA VAL A 202 37.82 4.53 11.29
C VAL A 202 37.49 5.07 9.90
N VAL A 203 36.48 4.48 9.26
CA VAL A 203 35.94 4.98 7.99
C VAL A 203 34.51 5.46 8.21
N ASP A 204 34.23 6.65 7.70
CA ASP A 204 32.90 7.27 7.68
C ASP A 204 32.41 7.32 6.23
N LEU A 205 31.16 6.92 6.01
CA LEU A 205 30.52 6.94 4.70
C LEU A 205 29.08 7.47 4.82
N GLU A 206 28.78 8.48 4.01
CA GLU A 206 27.42 8.91 3.74
C GLU A 206 26.87 8.15 2.52
N VAL A 207 25.77 7.41 2.72
CA VAL A 207 25.11 6.66 1.65
C VAL A 207 23.69 7.19 1.45
N THR A 208 23.39 7.63 0.22
CA THR A 208 22.02 7.91 -0.21
C THR A 208 21.42 6.66 -0.81
N ASN A 209 20.38 6.12 -0.18
CA ASN A 209 19.53 5.11 -0.80
C ASN A 209 18.43 5.82 -1.59
N GLN A 210 18.42 5.61 -2.90
CA GLN A 210 17.49 6.29 -3.80
C GLN A 210 16.06 5.85 -3.56
N LEU A 211 15.14 6.76 -3.86
CA LEU A 211 13.73 6.48 -3.81
C LEU A 211 13.33 5.54 -4.96
N LEU A 212 12.92 4.32 -4.64
CA LEU A 212 12.53 3.31 -5.64
C LEU A 212 11.05 2.94 -5.55
N ILE A 213 10.46 2.78 -6.73
CA ILE A 213 9.09 2.31 -6.94
C ILE A 213 9.14 0.91 -7.55
N PRO A 214 8.61 -0.13 -6.86
CA PRO A 214 8.41 -1.43 -7.44
C PRO A 214 7.32 -1.34 -8.51
N ASN A 215 7.75 -1.51 -9.75
CA ASN A 215 6.92 -1.27 -10.91
C ASN A 215 6.24 -2.58 -11.35
N ALA A 216 5.34 -3.09 -10.52
CA ALA A 216 4.54 -4.27 -10.84
C ALA A 216 3.84 -4.08 -12.20
N MET A 217 3.69 -5.17 -12.95
CA MET A 217 3.09 -5.07 -14.29
C MET A 217 1.61 -4.76 -14.21
N GLU A 218 0.92 -5.42 -13.27
CA GLU A 218 -0.45 -5.15 -12.90
C GLU A 218 -0.50 -4.01 -11.85
N PRO A 219 -1.15 -2.87 -12.17
CA PRO A 219 -1.46 -1.83 -11.18
C PRO A 219 -2.29 -2.36 -10.01
N ARG A 220 -2.43 -1.55 -8.94
CA ARG A 220 -3.37 -1.91 -7.86
C ARG A 220 -4.80 -1.87 -8.37
N ALA A 221 -5.62 -2.80 -7.92
CA ALA A 221 -7.05 -2.86 -8.24
C ALA A 221 -7.83 -3.50 -7.10
N ALA A 222 -9.12 -3.16 -7.04
CA ALA A 222 -10.09 -3.77 -6.13
C ALA A 222 -11.46 -3.88 -6.82
N VAL A 223 -12.12 -5.01 -6.64
CA VAL A 223 -13.54 -5.21 -6.94
C VAL A 223 -14.22 -5.57 -5.63
N ALA A 224 -15.12 -4.70 -5.16
CA ALA A 224 -15.87 -4.89 -3.94
C ALA A 224 -17.33 -5.20 -4.25
N ASP A 225 -17.89 -6.16 -3.52
CA ASP A 225 -19.25 -6.66 -3.65
C ASP A 225 -19.86 -6.77 -2.26
N TYR A 226 -20.96 -6.06 -2.03
CA TYR A 226 -21.65 -6.00 -0.75
C TYR A 226 -23.05 -6.60 -0.89
N ASP A 227 -23.34 -7.61 -0.07
CA ASP A 227 -24.67 -8.20 0.05
C ASP A 227 -25.39 -7.60 1.28
N PRO A 228 -26.38 -6.70 1.10
CA PRO A 228 -27.12 -6.12 2.20
C PRO A 228 -28.04 -7.13 2.93
N GLY A 229 -28.32 -8.29 2.32
CA GLY A 229 -29.20 -9.32 2.90
C GLY A 229 -28.59 -9.97 4.13
N ASP A 230 -27.30 -10.30 4.08
CA ASP A 230 -26.55 -10.91 5.18
C ASP A 230 -25.46 -9.96 5.76
N ASP A 231 -25.30 -8.77 5.16
CA ASP A 231 -24.30 -7.76 5.50
C ASP A 231 -22.86 -8.29 5.29
N GLU A 232 -22.70 -9.14 4.27
CA GLU A 232 -21.41 -9.69 3.84
C GLU A 232 -20.74 -8.77 2.81
N LEU A 233 -19.45 -8.50 3.00
CA LEU A 233 -18.62 -7.71 2.08
C LEU A 233 -17.48 -8.58 1.55
N THR A 234 -17.45 -8.81 0.25
CA THR A 234 -16.34 -9.48 -0.43
C THR A 234 -15.54 -8.47 -1.25
N VAL A 235 -14.21 -8.43 -1.04
CA VAL A 235 -13.30 -7.58 -1.80
C VAL A 235 -12.25 -8.46 -2.47
N HIS A 236 -12.31 -8.52 -3.79
CA HIS A 236 -11.25 -9.06 -4.61
C HIS A 236 -10.22 -7.96 -4.83
N MET A 237 -8.95 -8.20 -4.48
CA MET A 237 -7.92 -7.18 -4.62
C MET A 237 -6.53 -7.74 -4.88
N THR A 238 -5.68 -6.90 -5.44
CA THR A 238 -4.28 -7.22 -5.70
C THR A 238 -3.50 -7.21 -4.38
N SER A 239 -3.50 -8.33 -3.65
CA SER A 239 -2.94 -8.44 -2.29
C SER A 239 -1.83 -9.47 -2.17
N GLN A 240 -0.79 -9.14 -1.40
CA GLN A 240 0.21 -10.11 -0.93
C GLN A 240 -0.09 -10.66 0.47
N ASN A 241 -1.08 -10.10 1.18
CA ASN A 241 -1.39 -10.44 2.56
C ASN A 241 -2.90 -10.30 2.86
N PRO A 242 -3.76 -11.12 2.23
CA PRO A 242 -5.21 -10.93 2.27
C PRO A 242 -5.79 -11.03 3.68
N HIS A 243 -5.19 -11.83 4.57
CA HIS A 243 -5.65 -11.95 5.95
C HIS A 243 -5.39 -10.69 6.78
N VAL A 244 -4.23 -10.05 6.61
CA VAL A 244 -3.95 -8.78 7.29
C VAL A 244 -4.79 -7.66 6.68
N HIS A 245 -5.00 -7.63 5.36
CA HIS A 245 -5.94 -6.68 4.76
C HIS A 245 -7.34 -6.82 5.33
N ARG A 246 -7.83 -8.05 5.55
CA ARG A 246 -9.14 -8.27 6.17
C ARG A 246 -9.20 -7.65 7.57
N LEU A 247 -8.18 -7.89 8.41
CA LEU A 247 -8.11 -7.35 9.76
C LEU A 247 -8.10 -5.82 9.75
N LEU A 248 -7.23 -5.20 8.93
CA LEU A 248 -7.09 -3.75 8.91
C LEU A 248 -8.31 -3.06 8.30
N MET A 249 -8.82 -3.58 7.18
CA MET A 249 -9.99 -3.03 6.49
C MET A 249 -11.26 -3.13 7.36
N SER A 250 -11.38 -4.18 8.18
CA SER A 250 -12.47 -4.29 9.17
C SER A 250 -12.50 -3.09 10.12
N GLY A 251 -11.35 -2.66 10.64
CA GLY A 251 -11.25 -1.48 11.49
C GLY A 251 -11.50 -0.16 10.74
N VAL A 252 -10.98 -0.04 9.52
CA VAL A 252 -11.12 1.18 8.69
C VAL A 252 -12.59 1.43 8.30
N LEU A 253 -13.33 0.37 8.01
CA LEU A 253 -14.74 0.44 7.55
C LEU A 253 -15.76 0.26 8.67
N ASP A 254 -15.31 0.08 9.93
CA ASP A 254 -16.15 -0.35 11.05
C ASP A 254 -17.04 -1.55 10.73
N HIS A 255 -16.54 -2.47 9.88
CA HIS A 255 -17.27 -3.64 9.41
C HIS A 255 -16.79 -4.90 10.13
N PRO A 256 -17.67 -5.77 10.66
CA PRO A 256 -17.21 -6.95 11.40
C PRO A 256 -16.30 -7.87 10.57
N GLU A 257 -15.13 -8.21 11.09
CA GLU A 257 -14.12 -9.02 10.36
C GLU A 257 -14.69 -10.36 9.83
N HIS A 258 -15.60 -10.98 10.59
CA HIS A 258 -16.22 -12.26 10.21
C HIS A 258 -17.23 -12.13 9.05
N LYS A 259 -17.64 -10.91 8.71
CA LYS A 259 -18.51 -10.58 7.56
C LYS A 259 -17.72 -9.94 6.41
N LEU A 260 -16.40 -9.82 6.55
CA LEU A 260 -15.51 -9.31 5.52
C LEU A 260 -14.70 -10.44 4.92
N ARG A 261 -14.64 -10.52 3.60
CA ARG A 261 -13.82 -11.50 2.88
C ARG A 261 -12.91 -10.80 1.90
N ILE A 262 -11.60 -10.95 2.10
CA ILE A 262 -10.59 -10.52 1.13
C ILE A 262 -10.17 -11.72 0.29
N ARG A 263 -10.27 -11.60 -1.04
CA ARG A 263 -9.75 -12.58 -2.00
C ARG A 263 -8.63 -11.96 -2.82
N ALA A 264 -7.53 -12.68 -2.97
CA ALA A 264 -6.47 -12.34 -3.91
C ALA A 264 -6.53 -13.35 -5.07
N PRO A 265 -6.99 -12.93 -6.26
CA PRO A 265 -6.83 -13.70 -7.50
C PRO A 265 -5.35 -13.80 -7.90
N GLU A 266 -5.07 -14.13 -9.16
CA GLU A 266 -3.71 -14.00 -9.67
C GLU A 266 -3.23 -12.55 -9.54
N VAL A 267 -1.95 -12.38 -9.16
CA VAL A 267 -1.36 -11.06 -8.87
C VAL A 267 -0.17 -10.82 -9.80
N GLY A 268 -0.25 -9.80 -10.64
CA GLY A 268 0.76 -9.45 -11.65
C GLY A 268 1.97 -8.71 -11.09
N GLY A 269 2.55 -9.25 -10.02
CA GLY A 269 3.66 -8.70 -9.27
C GLY A 269 3.23 -7.76 -8.13
N GLY A 270 4.10 -7.61 -7.14
CA GLY A 270 3.88 -6.76 -5.97
C GLY A 270 5.16 -6.21 -5.38
N PHE A 271 6.19 -7.04 -5.19
CA PHE A 271 7.52 -6.59 -4.72
C PHE A 271 7.45 -5.74 -3.43
N GLY A 272 6.50 -6.07 -2.55
CA GLY A 272 6.23 -5.37 -1.29
C GLY A 272 5.22 -4.23 -1.39
N SER A 273 4.92 -3.70 -2.59
CA SER A 273 3.96 -2.60 -2.72
C SER A 273 2.53 -3.01 -2.41
N LYS A 274 2.18 -4.29 -2.56
CA LYS A 274 0.83 -4.86 -2.32
C LYS A 274 0.70 -5.56 -0.94
N ILE A 275 1.64 -5.31 -0.02
CA ILE A 275 1.56 -5.75 1.39
C ILE A 275 0.77 -4.74 2.23
N HIS A 276 0.96 -3.45 1.93
CA HIS A 276 0.32 -2.37 2.68
C HIS A 276 -1.18 -2.32 2.40
N HIS A 277 -1.96 -1.96 3.41
CA HIS A 277 -3.35 -1.54 3.23
C HIS A 277 -3.36 -0.09 2.77
N TYR A 278 -3.97 0.22 1.63
CA TYR A 278 -4.10 1.60 1.16
C TYR A 278 -5.54 2.09 1.31
N PRO A 279 -5.71 3.43 1.40
CA PRO A 279 -7.01 4.07 1.35
C PRO A 279 -7.86 3.64 0.15
N ASP A 280 -7.24 3.44 -1.01
CA ASP A 280 -7.95 3.29 -2.27
C ASP A 280 -8.81 2.01 -2.31
N GLU A 281 -8.27 0.89 -1.84
CA GLU A 281 -9.04 -0.35 -1.79
C GLU A 281 -10.12 -0.32 -0.69
N ALA A 282 -9.88 0.42 0.40
CA ALA A 282 -10.89 0.67 1.42
C ALA A 282 -12.01 1.58 0.91
N LEU A 283 -11.70 2.61 0.12
CA LEU A 283 -12.69 3.47 -0.53
C LEU A 283 -13.57 2.69 -1.50
N ALA A 284 -13.00 1.78 -2.31
CA ALA A 284 -13.79 0.90 -3.16
C ALA A 284 -14.76 0.04 -2.33
N ALA A 285 -14.28 -0.55 -1.23
CA ALA A 285 -15.09 -1.37 -0.34
C ALA A 285 -16.20 -0.57 0.38
N TRP A 286 -15.89 0.64 0.86
CA TRP A 286 -16.85 1.58 1.43
C TRP A 286 -17.91 1.98 0.40
N THR A 287 -17.49 2.31 -0.82
CA THR A 287 -18.39 2.72 -1.91
C THR A 287 -19.39 1.62 -2.28
N ALA A 288 -18.93 0.36 -2.38
CA ALA A 288 -19.82 -0.78 -2.63
C ALA A 288 -20.89 -0.92 -1.55
N LYS A 289 -20.51 -0.73 -0.29
CA LYS A 289 -21.42 -0.79 0.85
C LYS A 289 -22.40 0.38 0.83
N ARG A 290 -21.92 1.60 0.54
CA ARG A 290 -22.72 2.83 0.45
C ARG A 290 -23.80 2.76 -0.62
N LEU A 291 -23.47 2.16 -1.77
CA LEU A 291 -24.36 2.03 -2.94
C LEU A 291 -25.17 0.73 -2.96
N GLU A 292 -24.86 -0.23 -2.09
CA GLU A 292 -25.40 -1.60 -2.13
C GLU A 292 -25.27 -2.24 -3.52
N ARG A 293 -24.13 -2.00 -4.17
CA ARG A 293 -23.86 -2.36 -5.57
C ARG A 293 -22.38 -2.71 -5.74
N PRO A 294 -22.02 -3.70 -6.58
CA PRO A 294 -20.61 -3.99 -6.84
C PRO A 294 -19.89 -2.79 -7.45
N VAL A 295 -18.65 -2.55 -7.02
CA VAL A 295 -17.81 -1.48 -7.61
C VAL A 295 -16.42 -1.99 -7.94
N LYS A 296 -15.85 -1.45 -9.02
CA LYS A 296 -14.48 -1.69 -9.44
C LYS A 296 -13.68 -0.41 -9.39
N TRP A 297 -12.54 -0.48 -8.72
CA TRP A 297 -11.49 0.52 -8.75
C TRP A 297 -10.22 -0.07 -9.38
N GLN A 298 -9.58 0.69 -10.26
CA GLN A 298 -8.27 0.36 -10.79
C GLN A 298 -7.36 1.58 -10.78
N ALA A 299 -6.18 1.45 -10.19
CA ALA A 299 -5.15 2.47 -10.25
C ALA A 299 -4.60 2.62 -11.68
N THR A 300 -4.38 3.85 -12.11
CA THR A 300 -3.50 4.10 -13.26
C THR A 300 -2.04 3.83 -12.86
N ARG A 301 -1.16 3.63 -13.85
CA ARG A 301 0.30 3.52 -13.60
C ARG A 301 0.84 4.75 -12.86
N ALA A 302 0.39 5.94 -13.23
CA ALA A 302 0.78 7.19 -12.58
C ALA A 302 0.25 7.26 -11.14
N ALA A 303 -1.02 6.91 -10.92
CA ALA A 303 -1.60 6.87 -9.59
C ALA A 303 -0.83 5.89 -8.67
N SER A 304 -0.46 4.71 -9.20
CA SER A 304 0.33 3.71 -8.47
C SER A 304 1.71 4.24 -8.02
N ALA A 305 2.32 5.15 -8.80
CA ALA A 305 3.58 5.78 -8.45
C ALA A 305 3.40 6.90 -7.40
N SER A 306 2.37 7.73 -7.53
CA SER A 306 2.12 8.88 -6.65
C SER A 306 1.55 8.53 -5.26
N THR A 307 0.83 7.41 -5.14
CA THR A 307 0.16 7.03 -3.87
C THR A 307 1.05 6.25 -2.91
N ARG A 308 2.19 5.76 -3.39
CA ARG A 308 3.08 4.92 -2.60
C ARG A 308 3.86 5.76 -1.59
N ARG A 309 4.01 5.24 -0.36
CA ARG A 309 5.08 5.62 0.59
C ARG A 309 6.40 5.13 0.05
N PRO A 310 7.23 5.99 -0.53
CA PRO A 310 8.45 5.52 -1.14
C PRO A 310 9.54 5.55 -0.04
N THR A 311 10.32 4.48 0.08
CA THR A 311 11.37 4.38 1.11
C THR A 311 12.65 5.04 0.60
N SER A 312 12.85 6.32 0.91
CA SER A 312 14.19 6.91 0.97
C SER A 312 14.73 6.75 2.38
N ALA A 313 16.03 6.48 2.47
CA ALA A 313 16.74 6.53 3.74
C ALA A 313 18.14 7.07 3.47
N ARG A 314 18.53 8.08 4.22
CA ARG A 314 19.92 8.51 4.31
C ARG A 314 20.51 7.80 5.52
N THR A 315 21.52 6.97 5.30
CA THR A 315 22.14 6.21 6.38
C THR A 315 23.60 6.60 6.47
N SER A 316 24.00 7.21 7.59
CA SER A 316 25.40 7.33 7.95
C SER A 316 25.87 6.00 8.55
N ARG A 317 26.92 5.40 7.99
CA ARG A 317 27.55 4.20 8.58
C ARG A 317 29.00 4.50 8.91
N ARG A 318 29.40 4.21 10.14
CA ARG A 318 30.79 4.22 10.59
C ARG A 318 31.23 2.79 10.84
N SER A 319 32.43 2.43 10.41
CA SER A 319 32.95 1.07 10.61
C SER A 319 34.38 1.12 11.16
N PRO A 320 34.65 0.50 12.31
CA PRO A 320 36.01 0.33 12.83
C PRO A 320 36.72 -0.81 12.10
N ARG A 321 37.97 -0.63 11.68
CA ARG A 321 38.81 -1.71 11.12
C ARG A 321 40.08 -1.89 11.96
N ARG A 322 40.44 -3.16 12.22
CA ARG A 322 41.77 -3.57 12.70
C ARG A 322 42.51 -4.36 11.61
N PHE A 323 43.81 -4.12 11.46
CA PHE A 323 44.62 -4.80 10.42
C PHE A 323 45.08 -6.19 10.89
N ARG A 324 44.17 -7.16 10.91
CA ARG A 324 44.47 -8.62 10.86
C ARG A 324 43.65 -9.25 9.73
N PRO A 325 44.16 -10.25 8.99
CA PRO A 325 43.55 -10.78 7.76
C PRO A 325 42.30 -11.66 8.01
N THR A 326 41.59 -11.42 9.11
CA THR A 326 40.37 -12.11 9.48
C THR A 326 39.37 -11.06 9.95
N CYS A 327 38.36 -10.78 9.12
CA CYS A 327 37.08 -10.31 9.65
C CYS A 327 36.51 -11.46 10.51
N THR A 328 36.93 -11.55 11.77
CA THR A 328 36.33 -12.48 12.72
C THR A 328 34.98 -11.91 13.14
N GLY A 329 33.91 -12.41 12.52
CA GLY A 329 32.53 -12.17 12.94
C GLY A 329 31.83 -11.05 12.19
N ARG A 330 30.66 -11.35 11.60
CA ARG A 330 29.64 -10.34 11.26
C ARG A 330 28.98 -9.85 12.55
N SER A 331 29.77 -9.20 13.40
CA SER A 331 29.27 -8.38 14.48
C SER A 331 30.10 -7.10 14.41
N CYS A 332 29.72 -6.21 13.49
CA CYS A 332 29.86 -4.81 13.82
C CYS A 332 29.01 -4.63 15.09
N PRO A 333 29.57 -4.18 16.23
CA PRO A 333 28.75 -3.51 17.22
C PRO A 333 28.37 -2.18 16.55
N ASP A 334 27.40 -2.21 15.65
CA ASP A 334 26.83 -1.01 15.04
C ASP A 334 25.64 -0.61 15.92
N SER A 335 25.84 0.33 16.85
CA SER A 335 24.72 1.12 17.36
C SER A 335 24.22 1.97 16.19
N THR A 336 23.22 1.49 15.46
CA THR A 336 22.63 2.29 14.38
C THR A 336 21.40 3.00 14.94
N LYS A 337 21.52 4.30 15.16
CA LYS A 337 20.35 5.16 15.40
C LYS A 337 19.65 5.40 14.08
N TYR A 338 18.43 4.89 13.95
CA TYR A 338 17.54 5.24 12.86
C TYR A 338 16.57 6.30 13.35
N ARG A 339 16.65 7.48 12.73
CA ARG A 339 15.67 8.56 12.88
C ARG A 339 14.95 8.70 11.54
N ARG A 340 13.62 8.59 11.56
CA ARG A 340 12.81 8.71 10.34
C ARG A 340 11.89 9.91 10.47
N SER A 341 11.86 10.77 9.44
CA SER A 341 10.91 11.87 9.38
C SER A 341 9.53 11.40 8.89
N THR A 342 8.48 12.18 9.18
CA THR A 342 7.12 12.01 8.65
C THR A 342 6.94 12.59 7.24
N ALA A 343 7.90 13.40 6.77
CA ALA A 343 7.88 14.00 5.43
C ALA A 343 7.82 12.94 4.32
N ARG A 344 6.93 13.16 3.35
CA ARG A 344 6.70 12.28 2.19
C ARG A 344 7.09 12.93 0.89
#